data_AF-A0A6S6S0F3-F1
#
_entry.id   AF-A0A6S6S0F3-F1
#
_cell.length_a   1.000
_cell.length_b   1.000
_cell.length_c   1.000
_cell.angle_alpha   90.00
_cell.angle_beta   90.00
_cell.angle_gamma   90.00
#
_symmetry.space_group_name_H-M   'P 1'
#
loop_
_entity.id
_entity.type
_entity.pdbx_description
1 polymer ?
#
loop_
_entity_poly.entity_id
_entity_poly.type
_entity_poly.pdbx_seq_one_letter_code
_entity_poly.pdbx_strand_id
1 'polypeptide(L)'
;MSYSGKDKEDLQSIEEKNSSEKIDVDDTITKESDKEVSTTLVPLSDNSLSMNVISAIKEIDKLYKQGVLHYSESIHRYNIEIEKLKNEIELENKKNEEEQRSLFAIESILDHECKLFEKLHDKFMQKVASLVELRDEYKDSLEESMYNEKLSRKHSELFDLVDEIEEKEMALLNQELEKINLSNIFRKKVKKLEDLTRSLKEVELEKNYFESTELQKLSYSSSEQLMLNSESEQIVDTVIMDNDK
;
A
#
# COMPACT_ATOMS: atom_id res chain seq x y z
N MET A 1 -13.05 16.34 -30.79
CA MET A 1 -13.83 17.60 -30.83
C MET A 1 -15.14 17.29 -30.14
N SER A 2 -15.56 17.93 -29.05
CA SER A 2 -15.46 19.36 -28.75
C SER A 2 -15.52 19.60 -27.24
N TYR A 3 -14.77 20.62 -26.80
CA TYR A 3 -14.89 21.28 -25.50
C TYR A 3 -16.12 22.20 -25.51
N SER A 4 -16.79 22.29 -24.36
CA SER A 4 -17.78 23.31 -23.98
C SER A 4 -17.53 23.54 -22.48
N GLY A 5 -17.11 24.70 -21.97
CA GLY A 5 -17.24 26.06 -22.46
C GLY A 5 -18.40 26.75 -21.76
N LYS A 6 -18.21 27.15 -20.50
CA LYS A 6 -18.86 28.26 -19.78
C LYS A 6 -18.34 28.30 -18.33
N ASP A 7 -18.43 29.48 -17.73
CA ASP A 7 -18.01 29.84 -16.36
C ASP A 7 -16.65 30.57 -16.29
N LYS A 8 -16.58 31.68 -17.04
CA LYS A 8 -15.78 32.86 -16.74
C LYS A 8 -16.68 34.07 -16.99
N GLU A 9 -17.26 34.61 -15.94
CA GLU A 9 -17.79 35.98 -15.83
C GLU A 9 -18.43 36.05 -14.46
N ASP A 10 -17.81 36.79 -13.54
CA ASP A 10 -18.47 37.73 -12.64
C ASP A 10 -17.46 38.28 -11.63
N LEU A 11 -17.61 39.57 -11.33
CA LEU A 11 -16.86 40.39 -10.36
C LEU A 11 -15.70 41.23 -10.91
N GLN A 12 -15.96 41.98 -11.99
CA GLN A 12 -15.53 43.37 -12.10
C GLN A 12 -16.77 44.26 -12.15
N SER A 13 -17.02 45.04 -11.10
CA SER A 13 -17.79 46.31 -11.12
C SER A 13 -17.89 46.83 -9.69
N ILE A 14 -17.17 47.89 -9.37
CA ILE A 14 -17.65 49.09 -8.67
C ILE A 14 -16.59 50.15 -8.96
N GLU A 15 -16.83 50.87 -10.05
CA GLU A 15 -16.21 52.15 -10.35
C GLU A 15 -17.09 53.26 -9.74
N GLU A 16 -16.39 54.29 -9.27
CA GLU A 16 -16.83 55.70 -9.23
C GLU A 16 -17.97 56.09 -8.30
N LYS A 17 -17.66 57.00 -7.36
CA LYS A 17 -18.17 58.38 -7.44
C LYS A 17 -17.57 59.34 -6.41
N ASN A 18 -17.37 60.55 -6.93
CA ASN A 18 -17.32 61.86 -6.29
C ASN A 18 -15.93 62.37 -5.88
N SER A 19 -15.54 63.61 -6.16
CA SER A 19 -15.94 64.62 -7.15
C SER A 19 -14.97 65.76 -6.93
N SER A 20 -14.52 66.38 -8.00
CA SER A 20 -13.69 67.57 -7.98
C SER A 20 -14.42 68.75 -7.31
N GLU A 21 -13.77 69.39 -6.35
CA GLU A 21 -14.14 70.75 -5.92
C GLU A 21 -12.85 71.58 -5.83
N LYS A 22 -12.73 72.52 -6.77
CA LYS A 22 -11.75 73.61 -6.77
C LYS A 22 -12.25 74.68 -5.80
N ILE A 23 -11.44 75.09 -4.83
CA ILE A 23 -11.59 76.38 -4.14
C ILE A 23 -10.20 76.98 -3.90
N ASP A 24 -10.20 78.30 -3.93
CA ASP A 24 -9.17 79.25 -4.30
C ASP A 24 -7.88 79.32 -3.48
N VAL A 25 -6.89 79.84 -4.21
CA VAL A 25 -5.62 80.40 -3.77
C VAL A 25 -5.90 81.55 -2.79
N ASP A 26 -5.33 81.48 -1.59
CA ASP A 26 -5.03 82.71 -0.85
C ASP A 26 -3.61 82.63 -0.27
N ASP A 27 -2.85 83.67 -0.60
CA ASP A 27 -1.48 83.92 -0.19
C ASP A 27 -1.45 84.16 1.32
N THR A 28 -0.62 83.41 2.05
CA THR A 28 -0.02 83.94 3.28
C THR A 28 1.36 83.33 3.51
N ILE A 29 2.35 84.14 3.17
CA ILE A 29 3.74 84.03 3.57
C ILE A 29 3.81 83.99 5.10
N THR A 30 4.35 82.92 5.68
CA THR A 30 4.95 82.99 7.01
C THR A 30 6.31 82.28 6.97
N LYS A 31 7.34 83.08 7.22
CA LYS A 31 8.75 82.69 7.30
C LYS A 31 9.04 81.98 8.63
N GLU A 32 10.17 81.26 8.62
CA GLU A 32 10.93 80.71 9.77
C GLU A 32 10.29 79.46 10.39
N SER A 33 10.95 78.31 10.50
CA SER A 33 12.37 78.09 10.79
C SER A 33 12.87 76.76 10.21
N ASP A 34 14.02 76.80 9.55
CA ASP A 34 14.83 75.63 9.23
C ASP A 34 15.20 74.87 10.52
N LYS A 35 14.61 73.68 10.70
CA LYS A 35 15.23 72.60 11.47
C LYS A 35 15.42 71.45 10.51
N GLU A 36 16.59 71.43 9.89
CA GLU A 36 17.12 70.22 9.26
C GLU A 36 17.15 69.12 10.31
N VAL A 37 16.17 68.21 10.26
CA VAL A 37 16.30 66.89 10.87
C VAL A 37 17.31 66.16 9.98
N SER A 38 18.59 66.32 10.31
CA SER A 38 19.66 65.49 9.77
C SER A 38 19.36 64.06 10.17
N THR A 39 18.68 63.32 9.30
CA THR A 39 18.72 61.85 9.30
C THR A 39 20.13 61.49 8.88
N THR A 40 21.02 61.39 9.86
CA THR A 40 22.35 60.86 9.66
C THR A 40 22.19 59.39 9.25
N LEU A 41 22.16 59.15 7.94
CA LEU A 41 22.34 57.82 7.36
C LEU A 41 23.76 57.40 7.73
N VAL A 42 23.89 56.63 8.80
CA VAL A 42 25.16 55.99 9.16
C VAL A 42 25.49 55.05 8.00
N PRO A 43 26.62 55.24 7.29
CA PRO A 43 27.04 54.27 6.30
C PRO A 43 27.38 52.98 7.04
N LEU A 44 26.54 51.96 6.89
CA LEU A 44 26.92 50.59 7.21
C LEU A 44 28.21 50.33 6.42
N SER A 45 29.29 50.04 7.12
CA SER A 45 30.57 49.69 6.49
C SER A 45 30.32 48.56 5.49
N ASP A 46 30.66 48.75 4.21
CA ASP A 46 30.52 47.73 3.16
C ASP A 46 31.17 46.38 3.56
N ASN A 47 32.14 46.43 4.49
CA ASN A 47 32.80 45.26 5.06
C ASN A 47 31.92 44.46 6.06
N SER A 48 30.98 45.06 6.79
CA SER A 48 30.09 44.32 7.69
C SER A 48 28.95 43.66 6.91
N LEU A 49 28.38 44.36 5.93
CA LEU A 49 27.34 43.83 5.06
C LEU A 49 27.87 42.65 4.22
N SER A 50 29.07 42.78 3.63
CA SER A 50 29.70 41.71 2.87
C SER A 50 30.07 40.50 3.73
N MET A 51 30.56 40.70 4.96
CA MET A 51 30.84 39.59 5.88
C MET A 51 29.56 38.84 6.31
N ASN A 52 28.46 39.55 6.56
CA ASN A 52 27.17 38.93 6.88
C ASN A 52 26.62 38.12 5.71
N VAL A 53 26.70 38.65 4.49
CA VAL A 53 26.30 37.93 3.27
C VAL A 53 27.15 36.68 3.05
N ILE A 54 28.48 36.77 3.21
CA ILE A 54 29.38 35.61 3.09
C ILE A 54 29.06 34.55 4.16
N SER A 55 28.74 34.95 5.38
CA SER A 55 28.35 34.04 6.46
C SER A 55 27.02 33.33 6.15
N ALA A 56 26.01 34.08 5.69
CA ALA A 56 24.72 33.53 5.28
C ALA A 56 24.85 32.53 4.13
N ILE A 57 25.67 32.84 3.11
CA ILE A 57 25.93 31.93 1.99
C ILE A 57 26.59 30.62 2.48
N LYS A 58 27.55 30.70 3.40
CA LYS A 58 28.20 29.51 3.97
C LYS A 58 27.24 28.66 4.80
N GLU A 59 26.31 29.28 5.50
CA GLU A 59 25.27 28.59 6.26
C GLU A 59 24.28 27.88 5.35
N ILE A 60 23.81 28.55 4.29
CA ILE A 60 22.96 27.94 3.25
C ILE A 60 23.68 26.76 2.57
N ASP A 61 24.94 26.92 2.18
CA ASP A 61 25.73 25.84 1.56
C ASP A 61 25.90 24.64 2.50
N LYS A 62 26.11 24.88 3.81
CA LYS A 62 26.18 23.83 4.83
C LYS A 62 24.84 23.10 4.97
N LEU A 63 23.72 23.82 5.08
CA LEU A 63 22.38 23.25 5.19
C LEU A 63 22.01 22.44 3.95
N TYR A 64 22.32 22.96 2.76
CA TYR A 64 22.11 22.27 1.51
C TYR A 64 22.90 20.95 1.44
N LYS A 65 24.19 20.98 1.79
CA LYS A 65 25.03 19.76 1.82
C LYS A 65 24.51 18.72 2.81
N GLN A 66 24.09 19.15 3.99
CA GLN A 66 23.48 18.25 4.98
C GLN A 66 22.16 17.65 4.47
N GLY A 67 21.33 18.46 3.81
CA GLY A 67 20.08 18.02 3.20
C GLY A 67 20.28 17.01 2.08
N VAL A 68 21.22 17.27 1.17
CA VAL A 68 21.59 16.35 0.09
C VAL A 68 22.09 15.02 0.66
N LEU A 69 22.93 15.05 1.69
CA LEU A 69 23.41 13.85 2.35
C LEU A 69 22.25 13.05 2.97
N HIS A 70 21.40 13.71 3.76
CA HIS A 70 20.23 13.07 4.39
C HIS A 70 19.27 12.45 3.37
N TYR A 71 19.02 13.17 2.26
CA TYR A 71 18.23 12.67 1.14
C TYR A 71 18.86 11.40 0.56
N SER A 72 20.15 11.45 0.23
CA SER A 72 20.87 10.31 -0.36
C SER A 72 20.85 9.06 0.53
N GLU A 73 21.06 9.23 1.84
CA GLU A 73 21.02 8.14 2.82
C GLU A 73 19.62 7.54 2.94
N SER A 74 18.59 8.38 2.94
CA SER A 74 17.20 7.92 3.04
C SER A 74 16.74 7.19 1.79
N ILE A 75 17.09 7.68 0.59
CA ILE A 75 16.86 6.96 -0.66
C ILE A 75 17.59 5.62 -0.66
N HIS A 76 18.83 5.58 -0.19
CA HIS A 76 19.58 4.34 -0.08
C HIS A 76 18.90 3.34 0.86
N ARG A 77 18.41 3.79 2.02
CA ARG A 77 17.63 2.95 2.96
C ARG A 77 16.36 2.38 2.31
N TYR A 78 15.56 3.22 1.65
CA TYR A 78 14.36 2.76 0.94
C TYR A 78 14.68 1.71 -0.13
N ASN A 79 15.74 1.92 -0.92
CA ASN A 79 16.14 0.96 -1.95
C ASN A 79 16.56 -0.39 -1.33
N ILE A 80 17.29 -0.38 -0.20
CA ILE A 80 17.63 -1.61 0.52
C ILE A 80 16.37 -2.33 1.03
N GLU A 81 15.43 -1.60 1.62
CA GLU A 81 14.17 -2.14 2.13
C GLU A 81 13.35 -2.80 1.01
N ILE A 82 13.21 -2.10 -0.12
CA ILE A 82 12.51 -2.57 -1.33
C ILE A 82 13.15 -3.86 -1.85
N GLU A 83 14.49 -3.89 -1.98
CA GLU A 83 15.19 -5.09 -2.45
C GLU A 83 15.06 -6.27 -1.49
N LYS A 84 15.07 -6.04 -0.17
CA LYS A 84 14.81 -7.09 0.82
C LYS A 84 13.41 -7.68 0.64
N LEU A 85 12.39 -6.83 0.52
CA LEU A 85 11.01 -7.26 0.34
C LEU A 85 10.82 -8.03 -0.98
N LYS A 86 11.42 -7.55 -2.08
CA LYS A 86 11.40 -8.25 -3.38
C LYS A 86 12.04 -9.64 -3.29
N ASN A 87 13.19 -9.75 -2.65
CA ASN A 87 13.87 -11.04 -2.46
C ASN A 87 13.04 -12.00 -1.60
N GLU A 88 12.39 -11.50 -0.53
CA GLU A 88 11.51 -12.32 0.30
C GLU A 88 10.28 -12.80 -0.48
N ILE A 89 9.66 -11.92 -1.27
CA ILE A 89 8.54 -12.25 -2.15
C ILE A 89 8.95 -13.32 -3.17
N GLU A 90 10.10 -13.20 -3.82
CA GLU A 90 10.58 -14.20 -4.77
C GLU A 90 10.80 -15.57 -4.10
N LEU A 91 11.40 -15.58 -2.91
CA LEU A 91 11.60 -16.80 -2.14
C LEU A 91 10.28 -17.47 -1.74
N GLU A 92 9.31 -16.69 -1.28
CA GLU A 92 8.00 -17.21 -0.87
C GLU A 92 7.18 -17.68 -2.08
N ASN A 93 7.28 -16.99 -3.23
CA ASN A 93 6.68 -17.44 -4.49
C ASN A 93 7.19 -18.82 -4.92
N LYS A 94 8.51 -19.03 -4.91
CA LYS A 94 9.11 -20.34 -5.26
C LYS A 94 8.60 -21.46 -4.34
N LYS A 95 8.46 -21.18 -3.04
CA LYS A 95 7.90 -22.14 -2.08
C LYS A 95 6.42 -22.42 -2.35
N ASN A 96 5.64 -21.39 -2.64
CA ASN A 96 4.23 -21.53 -2.98
C ASN A 96 4.02 -22.35 -4.25
N GLU A 97 4.89 -22.22 -5.27
CA GLU A 97 4.78 -23.01 -6.50
C GLU A 97 4.91 -24.52 -6.24
N GLU A 98 5.84 -24.93 -5.37
CA GLU A 98 6.03 -26.34 -5.00
C GLU A 98 4.81 -26.92 -4.29
N GLU A 99 4.22 -26.16 -3.37
CA GLU A 99 3.02 -26.56 -2.64
C GLU A 99 1.78 -26.56 -3.51
N GLN A 100 1.68 -25.61 -4.44
CA GLN A 100 0.59 -25.57 -5.42
C GLN A 100 0.63 -26.81 -6.33
N ARG A 101 1.82 -27.23 -6.77
CA ARG A 101 1.98 -28.48 -7.53
C ARG A 101 1.58 -29.70 -6.71
N SER A 102 1.96 -29.74 -5.43
CA SER A 102 1.63 -30.83 -4.52
C SER A 102 0.11 -30.92 -4.30
N LEU A 103 -0.55 -29.78 -4.08
CA LEU A 103 -2.00 -29.71 -3.93
C LEU A 103 -2.71 -30.18 -5.22
N PHE A 104 -2.24 -29.73 -6.38
CA PHE A 104 -2.80 -30.14 -7.68
C PHE A 104 -2.65 -31.65 -7.92
N ALA A 105 -1.51 -32.25 -7.54
CA ALA A 105 -1.30 -33.69 -7.65
C ALA A 105 -2.33 -34.49 -6.83
N ILE A 106 -2.59 -34.08 -5.59
CA ILE A 106 -3.59 -34.72 -4.72
C ILE A 106 -5.00 -34.54 -5.27
N GLU A 107 -5.32 -33.35 -5.79
CA GLU A 107 -6.63 -33.12 -6.43
C GLU A 107 -6.85 -34.03 -7.64
N SER A 108 -5.81 -34.26 -8.45
CA SER A 108 -5.89 -35.19 -9.57
C SER A 108 -6.06 -36.64 -9.12
N ILE A 109 -5.44 -37.05 -8.01
CA ILE A 109 -5.60 -38.39 -7.44
C ILE A 109 -7.04 -38.56 -6.94
N LEU A 110 -7.55 -37.59 -6.18
CA LEU A 110 -8.93 -37.61 -5.67
C LEU A 110 -9.95 -37.69 -6.81
N ASP A 111 -9.79 -36.90 -7.88
CA ASP A 111 -10.69 -36.97 -9.04
C ASP A 111 -10.69 -38.35 -9.72
N HIS A 112 -9.53 -39.00 -9.78
CA HIS A 112 -9.43 -40.36 -10.31
C HIS A 112 -10.09 -41.39 -9.37
N GLU A 113 -9.80 -41.33 -8.06
CA GLU A 113 -10.38 -42.25 -7.08
C GLU A 113 -11.90 -42.09 -6.97
N CYS A 114 -12.45 -40.87 -7.05
CA CYS A 114 -13.90 -40.64 -7.11
C CYS A 114 -14.55 -41.37 -8.30
N LYS A 115 -13.94 -41.34 -9.49
CA LYS A 115 -14.45 -42.08 -10.66
C LYS A 115 -14.36 -43.59 -10.49
N LEU A 116 -13.36 -44.07 -9.77
CA LEU A 116 -13.24 -45.49 -9.43
C LEU A 116 -14.34 -45.89 -8.44
N PHE A 117 -14.62 -45.03 -7.47
CA PHE A 117 -15.66 -45.22 -6.47
C PHE A 117 -17.05 -45.29 -7.10
N GLU A 118 -17.36 -44.39 -8.05
CA GLU A 118 -18.61 -44.45 -8.83
C GLU A 118 -18.79 -45.81 -9.52
N LYS A 119 -17.73 -46.36 -10.12
CA LYS A 119 -17.79 -47.68 -10.75
C LYS A 119 -18.02 -48.82 -9.75
N LEU A 120 -17.42 -48.72 -8.56
CA LEU A 120 -17.66 -49.70 -7.49
C LEU A 120 -19.10 -49.62 -6.99
N HIS A 121 -19.64 -48.40 -6.85
CA HIS A 121 -21.04 -48.18 -6.50
C HIS A 121 -21.99 -48.78 -7.55
N ASP A 122 -21.74 -48.56 -8.84
CA ASP A 122 -22.52 -49.16 -9.92
C ASP A 122 -22.48 -50.69 -9.87
N LYS A 123 -21.29 -51.27 -9.67
CA LYS A 123 -21.07 -52.71 -9.52
C LYS A 123 -21.83 -53.26 -8.31
N PHE A 124 -21.85 -52.53 -7.19
CA PHE A 124 -22.61 -52.89 -6.00
C PHE A 124 -24.11 -52.92 -6.28
N MET A 125 -24.64 -51.86 -6.89
CA MET A 125 -26.05 -51.78 -7.26
C MET A 125 -26.46 -52.90 -8.22
N GLN A 126 -25.61 -53.25 -9.20
CA GLN A 126 -25.84 -54.38 -10.09
C GLN A 126 -25.88 -55.73 -9.36
N LYS A 127 -24.96 -55.97 -8.41
CA LYS A 127 -24.96 -57.20 -7.60
C LYS A 127 -26.20 -57.31 -6.71
N VAL A 128 -26.62 -56.19 -6.09
CA VAL A 128 -27.84 -56.13 -5.29
C VAL A 128 -29.07 -56.42 -6.16
N ALA A 129 -29.18 -55.78 -7.33
CA ALA A 129 -30.29 -56.04 -8.26
C ALA A 129 -30.35 -57.51 -8.69
N SER A 130 -29.20 -58.12 -8.98
CA SER A 130 -29.14 -59.53 -9.38
C SER A 130 -29.46 -60.51 -8.23
N LEU A 131 -29.22 -60.12 -6.98
CA LEU A 131 -29.68 -60.87 -5.80
C LEU A 131 -31.21 -60.78 -5.63
N VAL A 132 -31.77 -59.59 -5.85
CA VAL A 132 -33.22 -59.37 -5.82
C VAL A 132 -33.92 -60.19 -6.91
N GLU A 133 -33.39 -60.16 -8.14
CA GLU A 133 -33.89 -60.98 -9.26
C GLU A 133 -33.84 -62.48 -8.94
N LEU A 134 -32.72 -62.98 -8.39
CA LEU A 134 -32.60 -64.38 -7.97
C LEU A 134 -33.67 -64.76 -6.93
N ARG A 135 -33.95 -63.86 -5.98
CA ARG A 135 -34.95 -64.09 -4.94
C ARG A 135 -36.38 -64.05 -5.48
N ASP A 136 -36.68 -63.09 -6.36
CA ASP A 136 -38.05 -62.80 -6.77
C ASP A 136 -38.53 -63.67 -7.94
N GLU A 137 -37.65 -63.99 -8.89
CA GLU A 137 -38.02 -64.70 -10.12
C GLU A 137 -37.65 -66.18 -10.11
N TYR A 138 -36.62 -66.54 -9.33
CA TYR A 138 -35.96 -67.83 -9.46
C TYR A 138 -36.11 -68.74 -8.24
N LYS A 139 -36.58 -68.23 -7.10
CA LYS A 139 -36.70 -68.97 -5.84
C LYS A 139 -37.59 -70.21 -5.95
N ASP A 140 -38.75 -70.08 -6.58
CA ASP A 140 -39.71 -71.19 -6.73
C ASP A 140 -39.45 -72.02 -8.01
N SER A 141 -38.57 -71.52 -8.88
CA SER A 141 -38.28 -72.07 -10.20
C SER A 141 -37.04 -72.99 -10.21
N LEU A 142 -36.13 -72.83 -9.26
CA LEU A 142 -34.94 -73.66 -9.10
C LEU A 142 -35.13 -74.71 -8.02
N GLU A 143 -34.38 -75.80 -8.16
CA GLU A 143 -34.20 -76.76 -7.07
C GLU A 143 -33.52 -76.09 -5.87
N GLU A 144 -34.01 -76.38 -4.67
CA GLU A 144 -33.61 -75.70 -3.43
C GLU A 144 -32.09 -75.72 -3.19
N SER A 145 -31.43 -76.84 -3.50
CA SER A 145 -29.97 -76.98 -3.39
C SER A 145 -29.23 -76.02 -4.32
N MET A 146 -29.63 -75.94 -5.59
CA MET A 146 -29.03 -75.04 -6.58
C MET A 146 -29.33 -73.57 -6.28
N TYR A 147 -30.52 -73.26 -5.78
CA TYR A 147 -30.87 -71.91 -5.34
C TYR A 147 -29.95 -71.46 -4.19
N ASN A 148 -29.81 -72.29 -3.16
CA ASN A 148 -28.99 -71.99 -1.98
C ASN A 148 -27.50 -71.84 -2.35
N GLU A 149 -26.98 -72.66 -3.26
CA GLU A 149 -25.62 -72.53 -3.77
C GLU A 149 -25.40 -71.18 -4.49
N LYS A 150 -26.31 -70.82 -5.42
CA LYS A 150 -26.24 -69.53 -6.13
C LYS A 150 -26.37 -68.35 -5.18
N LEU A 151 -27.26 -68.43 -4.20
CA LEU A 151 -27.48 -67.38 -3.20
C LEU A 151 -26.21 -67.18 -2.35
N SER A 152 -25.63 -68.26 -1.84
CA SER A 152 -24.39 -68.24 -1.06
C SER A 152 -23.24 -67.61 -1.85
N ARG A 153 -23.06 -68.01 -3.12
CA ARG A 153 -22.04 -67.42 -3.99
C ARG A 153 -22.26 -65.92 -4.21
N LYS A 154 -23.47 -65.49 -4.53
CA LYS A 154 -23.77 -64.06 -4.73
C LYS A 154 -23.58 -63.24 -3.46
N HIS A 155 -23.89 -63.80 -2.28
CA HIS A 155 -23.61 -63.14 -1.01
C HIS A 155 -22.12 -63.02 -0.74
N SER A 156 -21.32 -64.07 -0.98
CA SER A 156 -19.85 -63.98 -0.87
C SER A 156 -19.30 -62.88 -1.78
N GLU A 157 -19.71 -62.88 -3.06
CA GLU A 157 -19.25 -61.88 -4.03
C GLU A 157 -19.70 -60.44 -3.68
N LEU A 158 -20.82 -60.28 -2.97
CA LEU A 158 -21.27 -58.98 -2.46
C LEU A 158 -20.46 -58.56 -1.25
N PHE A 159 -20.15 -59.49 -0.35
CA PHE A 159 -19.34 -59.24 0.84
C PHE A 159 -17.93 -58.79 0.45
N ASP A 160 -17.27 -59.52 -0.47
CA ASP A 160 -15.95 -59.16 -0.99
C ASP A 160 -15.94 -57.75 -1.62
N LEU A 161 -17.06 -57.36 -2.27
CA LEU A 161 -17.20 -56.03 -2.86
C LEU A 161 -17.41 -54.94 -1.81
N VAL A 162 -18.12 -55.23 -0.72
CA VAL A 162 -18.28 -54.30 0.40
C VAL A 162 -16.94 -54.04 1.07
N ASP A 163 -16.15 -55.09 1.33
CA ASP A 163 -14.80 -54.95 1.88
C ASP A 163 -13.90 -54.10 0.97
N GLU A 164 -13.95 -54.31 -0.35
CA GLU A 164 -13.24 -53.50 -1.36
C GLU A 164 -13.68 -52.02 -1.31
N ILE A 165 -14.98 -51.76 -1.15
CA ILE A 165 -15.54 -50.41 -1.03
C ILE A 165 -15.05 -49.74 0.25
N GLU A 166 -15.15 -50.40 1.40
CA GLU A 166 -14.74 -49.84 2.69
C GLU A 166 -13.24 -49.50 2.73
N GLU A 167 -12.38 -50.37 2.18
CA GLU A 167 -10.94 -50.09 2.05
C GLU A 167 -10.69 -48.83 1.22
N LYS A 168 -11.42 -48.68 0.10
CA LYS A 168 -11.31 -47.52 -0.78
C LYS A 168 -11.85 -46.24 -0.17
N GLU A 169 -12.97 -46.29 0.56
CA GLU A 169 -13.50 -45.14 1.31
C GLU A 169 -12.50 -44.62 2.33
N MET A 170 -11.87 -45.53 3.09
CA MET A 170 -10.86 -45.17 4.06
C MET A 170 -9.62 -44.54 3.41
N ALA A 171 -9.19 -45.07 2.26
CA ALA A 171 -8.09 -44.48 1.49
C ALA A 171 -8.44 -43.07 0.98
N LEU A 172 -9.65 -42.88 0.44
CA LEU A 172 -10.13 -41.60 -0.06
C LEU A 172 -10.21 -40.56 1.08
N LEU A 173 -10.76 -40.95 2.22
CA LEU A 173 -10.85 -40.08 3.40
C LEU A 173 -9.47 -39.60 3.86
N ASN A 174 -8.47 -40.48 3.87
CA ASN A 174 -7.11 -40.09 4.22
C ASN A 174 -6.52 -39.07 3.24
N GLN A 175 -6.76 -39.23 1.93
CA GLN A 175 -6.32 -38.28 0.91
C GLN A 175 -7.05 -36.93 1.01
N GLU A 176 -8.34 -36.94 1.32
CA GLU A 176 -9.10 -35.70 1.55
C GLU A 176 -8.59 -34.94 2.78
N LEU A 177 -8.27 -35.66 3.87
CA LEU A 177 -7.65 -35.07 5.05
C LEU A 177 -6.27 -34.47 4.73
N GLU A 178 -5.46 -35.16 3.94
CA GLU A 178 -4.17 -34.65 3.46
C GLU A 178 -4.35 -33.37 2.64
N LYS A 179 -5.31 -33.36 1.69
CA LYS A 179 -5.67 -32.17 0.91
C LYS A 179 -6.05 -30.99 1.82
N ILE A 180 -6.91 -31.21 2.81
CA ILE A 180 -7.36 -30.16 3.73
C ILE A 180 -6.16 -29.59 4.51
N ASN A 181 -5.28 -30.46 5.01
CA ASN A 181 -4.09 -30.05 5.74
C ASN A 181 -3.15 -29.21 4.89
N LEU A 182 -2.84 -29.67 3.67
CA LEU A 182 -2.00 -28.92 2.73
C LEU A 182 -2.63 -27.60 2.31
N SER A 183 -3.94 -27.59 2.03
CA SER A 183 -4.67 -26.36 1.69
C SER A 183 -4.61 -25.32 2.81
N ASN A 184 -4.71 -25.76 4.07
CA ASN A 184 -4.59 -24.88 5.23
C ASN A 184 -3.18 -24.28 5.37
N ILE A 185 -2.14 -25.06 5.10
CA ILE A 185 -0.75 -24.57 5.10
C ILE A 185 -0.55 -23.58 3.95
N PHE A 186 -0.97 -23.94 2.75
CA PHE A 186 -0.86 -23.12 1.54
C PHE A 186 -1.57 -21.77 1.71
N ARG A 187 -2.79 -21.75 2.25
CA ARG A 187 -3.56 -20.52 2.50
C ARG A 187 -2.80 -19.53 3.40
N LYS A 188 -2.10 -20.02 4.44
CA LYS A 188 -1.30 -19.17 5.33
C LYS A 188 -0.15 -18.50 4.58
N LYS A 189 0.47 -19.22 3.65
CA LYS A 189 1.59 -18.70 2.86
C LYS A 189 1.15 -17.73 1.78
N VAL A 190 0.01 -17.99 1.13
CA VAL A 190 -0.62 -17.02 0.22
C VAL A 190 -0.89 -15.71 0.96
N LYS A 191 -1.46 -15.78 2.17
CA LYS A 191 -1.68 -14.59 2.99
C LYS A 191 -0.37 -13.85 3.32
N LYS A 192 0.69 -14.58 3.70
CA LYS A 192 2.01 -13.98 3.95
C LYS A 192 2.54 -13.25 2.71
N LEU A 193 2.41 -13.85 1.54
CA LEU A 193 2.83 -13.26 0.27
C LEU A 193 2.03 -11.99 -0.05
N GLU A 194 0.71 -11.99 0.18
CA GLU A 194 -0.14 -10.80 0.03
C GLU A 194 0.30 -9.67 0.99
N ASP A 195 0.61 -10.01 2.24
CA ASP A 195 1.07 -9.05 3.24
C ASP A 195 2.43 -8.45 2.84
N LEU A 196 3.39 -9.27 2.39
CA LEU A 196 4.68 -8.79 1.86
C LEU A 196 4.51 -7.89 0.63
N THR A 197 3.61 -8.25 -0.28
CA THR A 197 3.31 -7.45 -1.48
C THR A 197 2.70 -6.10 -1.11
N ARG A 198 1.85 -6.08 -0.08
CA ARG A 198 1.29 -4.83 0.47
C ARG A 198 2.38 -3.96 1.08
N SER A 199 3.27 -4.53 1.90
CA SER A 199 4.40 -3.83 2.50
C SER A 199 5.35 -3.25 1.44
N LEU A 200 5.65 -4.00 0.38
CA LEU A 200 6.47 -3.50 -0.74
C LEU A 200 5.84 -2.25 -1.36
N LYS A 201 4.53 -2.31 -1.65
CA LYS A 201 3.81 -1.18 -2.23
C LYS A 201 3.78 0.04 -1.31
N GLU A 202 3.64 -0.17 0.00
CA GLU A 202 3.66 0.89 1.00
C GLU A 202 5.03 1.59 1.04
N VAL A 203 6.12 0.82 1.11
CA VAL A 203 7.49 1.37 1.08
C VAL A 203 7.79 2.10 -0.23
N GLU A 204 7.33 1.59 -1.38
CA GLU A 204 7.46 2.28 -2.67
C GLU A 204 6.69 3.60 -2.70
N LEU A 205 5.49 3.66 -2.11
CA LEU A 205 4.70 4.89 -1.99
C LEU A 205 5.38 5.89 -1.04
N GLU A 206 5.88 5.44 0.11
CA GLU A 206 6.63 6.29 1.04
C GLU A 206 7.87 6.87 0.40
N LYS A 207 8.64 6.05 -0.33
CA LYS A 207 9.80 6.50 -1.09
C LYS A 207 9.41 7.57 -2.12
N ASN A 208 8.36 7.34 -2.90
CA ASN A 208 7.90 8.32 -3.90
C ASN A 208 7.46 9.64 -3.23
N TYR A 209 6.76 9.55 -2.10
CA TYR A 209 6.37 10.73 -1.32
C TYR A 209 7.59 11.48 -0.79
N PHE A 210 8.58 10.77 -0.23
CA PHE A 210 9.84 11.32 0.23
C PHE A 210 10.60 12.04 -0.91
N GLU A 211 10.76 11.38 -2.06
CA GLU A 211 11.39 11.94 -3.26
C GLU A 211 10.70 13.24 -3.72
N SER A 212 9.37 13.30 -3.63
CA SER A 212 8.59 14.47 -4.06
C SER A 212 8.61 15.65 -3.08
N THR A 213 8.85 15.42 -1.79
CA THR A 213 8.64 16.44 -0.74
C THR A 213 9.91 16.93 -0.05
N GLU A 214 10.93 16.09 0.14
CA GLU A 214 12.05 16.44 1.01
C GLU A 214 12.99 17.49 0.43
N LEU A 215 13.20 17.50 -0.89
CA LEU A 215 13.98 18.57 -1.54
C LEU A 215 13.30 19.94 -1.42
N GLN A 216 11.96 19.99 -1.40
CA GLN A 216 11.22 21.23 -1.18
C GLN A 216 11.35 21.71 0.27
N LYS A 217 11.28 20.79 1.25
CA LYS A 217 11.44 21.14 2.68
C LYS A 217 12.79 21.81 2.97
N LEU A 218 13.87 21.36 2.35
CA LEU A 218 15.20 21.99 2.49
C LEU A 218 15.23 23.47 2.07
N SER A 219 14.41 23.85 1.09
CA SER A 219 14.27 25.25 0.65
C SER A 219 13.55 26.12 1.69
N TYR A 220 12.61 25.55 2.45
CA TYR A 220 11.83 26.26 3.46
C TYR A 220 12.56 26.38 4.81
N SER A 221 13.26 25.33 5.25
CA SER A 221 14.05 25.37 6.51
C SER A 221 15.14 26.43 6.49
N SER A 222 15.73 26.67 5.32
CA SER A 222 16.75 27.70 5.11
C SER A 222 16.17 29.12 5.19
N SER A 223 14.88 29.29 4.87
CA SER A 223 14.21 30.60 4.88
C SER A 223 13.69 30.97 6.28
N GLU A 224 13.17 30.01 7.05
CA GLU A 224 12.70 30.25 8.42
C GLU A 224 13.83 30.55 9.41
N GLN A 225 14.99 29.88 9.29
CA GLN A 225 16.15 30.17 10.15
C GLN A 225 16.75 31.57 9.90
N LEU A 226 16.68 32.07 8.66
CA LEU A 226 17.12 33.44 8.34
C LEU A 226 16.16 34.50 8.89
N MET A 227 14.85 34.23 8.91
CA MET A 227 13.85 35.14 9.47
C MET A 227 13.99 35.28 11.00
N LEU A 228 14.21 34.17 11.72
CA LEU A 228 14.39 34.18 13.18
C LEU A 228 15.67 34.91 13.64
N ASN A 229 16.75 34.86 12.85
CA ASN A 229 17.98 35.59 13.16
C ASN A 229 17.83 37.11 12.95
N SER A 230 16.86 37.54 12.13
CA SER A 230 16.64 38.96 11.78
C SER A 230 15.81 39.72 12.83
N GLU A 231 15.05 39.03 13.67
CA GLU A 231 14.16 39.65 14.69
C GLU A 231 14.87 40.03 16.00
N SER A 232 16.18 39.79 16.12
CA SER A 232 16.95 40.06 17.34
C SER A 232 17.62 41.45 17.40
N GLU A 233 17.53 42.27 16.35
CA GLU A 233 18.01 43.66 16.36
C GLU A 233 16.88 44.62 16.78
N GLN A 234 16.63 44.69 18.09
CA GLN A 234 15.72 45.65 18.70
C GLN A 234 16.32 47.06 18.58
N ILE A 235 15.71 47.93 17.76
CA ILE A 235 16.06 49.36 17.67
C ILE A 235 15.69 50.02 19.01
N VAL A 236 16.70 50.33 19.82
CA VAL A 236 16.54 51.13 21.05
C VAL A 236 16.61 52.61 20.66
N ASP A 237 15.47 53.28 20.68
CA ASP A 237 15.36 54.73 20.46
C ASP A 237 15.79 55.45 21.75
N THR A 238 17.05 55.87 21.85
CA THR A 238 17.52 56.66 23.01
C THR A 238 17.22 58.13 22.80
N VAL A 239 16.14 58.61 23.43
CA VAL A 239 15.88 60.04 23.63
C VAL A 239 16.92 60.59 24.61
N ILE A 240 17.88 61.37 24.10
CA ILE A 240 18.79 62.17 24.93
C ILE A 240 18.04 63.44 25.32
N MET A 241 17.69 63.57 26.60
CA MET A 241 17.23 64.83 27.17
C MET A 241 18.44 65.61 27.70
N ASP A 242 18.79 66.70 27.02
CA ASP A 242 19.70 67.71 27.56
C ASP A 242 19.00 68.45 28.71
N ASN A 243 19.46 68.20 29.94
CA ASN A 243 19.10 69.01 31.11
C ASN A 243 20.19 70.06 31.32
N ASP A 244 20.00 71.23 30.71
CA ASP A 244 20.68 72.46 31.13
C ASP A 244 19.85 73.17 32.20
N LYS A 245 20.33 73.14 33.45
CA LYS A 245 20.49 74.30 34.36
C LYS A 245 21.00 73.90 35.75
#